data_AF-A0A436FC22-F1
#
_entry.id   AF-A0A436FC22-F1
#
_cell.length_a   1.000
_cell.length_b   1.000
_cell.length_c   1.000
_cell.angle_alpha   90.00
_cell.angle_beta   90.00
_cell.angle_gamma   90.00
#
_symmetry.space_group_name_H-M   'P 1'
#
loop_
_entity.id
_entity.type
_entity.pdbx_description
1 polymer ?
#
loop_
_entity_poly.entity_id
_entity_poly.type
_entity_poly.pdbx_seq_one_letter_code
_entity_poly.pdbx_strand_id
1 'polypeptide(L)'
;GANGLVVALGGNGNLTTGGVTLANGQTVIGGGESVTARLFGGGTSTFNLGGSDGTIQGTNVANPVITLGNGNTLNGITITGGADGIFGNNITGATLTNVTVTGAGGNGADFTGSSTGITGSNFTATGNGLDGLHIEGDGTYNFTGTTLLQGNLDDGLDISGKGTYTFATINAQDNTDRGITVQGTSTGGTFTTTGGTISGNGGTAVFIDPITAHVVLDSISQSGGTSGVVLENVAGSFTVNGATTISDTTGPAIAISDSPAAIRFGDISITNPGADGISFAGVNAAVVTGNIVISGLGVGTGVDFSGSKTNFTAQSLNITGTGAAGSIGIDLTSPSVGGAVITITAGGVIANVDTGVRLGIAGTPGATANAEFTFGGGSSSISGITASLDAREHNEG
;
A
#
# COMPACT_ATOMS: atom_id res chain seq x y z
N GLY A 1 -0.42 -11.27 -37.00
CA GLY A 1 -0.74 -12.72 -36.98
C GLY A 1 -0.10 -13.34 -35.75
N ALA A 2 -0.58 -14.50 -35.29
CA ALA A 2 -0.07 -15.16 -34.08
C ALA A 2 1.45 -15.35 -34.11
N ASN A 3 2.12 -15.20 -32.96
CA ASN A 3 3.58 -15.22 -32.82
C ASN A 3 4.34 -14.21 -33.69
N GLY A 4 3.64 -13.20 -34.23
CA GLY A 4 4.23 -12.13 -35.01
C GLY A 4 4.92 -11.09 -34.14
N LEU A 5 5.89 -10.41 -34.75
CA LEU A 5 6.63 -9.30 -34.16
C LEU A 5 6.13 -7.97 -34.74
N VAL A 6 5.88 -7.00 -33.87
CA VAL A 6 5.60 -5.60 -34.21
C VAL A 6 6.68 -4.73 -33.58
N VAL A 7 7.20 -3.77 -34.34
CA VAL A 7 8.20 -2.81 -33.85
C VAL A 7 7.60 -1.42 -33.83
N ALA A 8 7.52 -0.82 -32.66
CA ALA A 8 7.22 0.60 -32.46
C ALA A 8 8.54 1.38 -32.46
N LEU A 9 8.98 1.81 -33.65
CA LEU A 9 10.20 2.62 -33.81
C LEU A 9 9.95 4.06 -33.35
N GLY A 10 10.78 4.57 -32.44
CA GLY A 10 10.79 5.97 -32.07
C GLY A 10 11.46 6.88 -33.13
N GLY A 11 11.29 8.19 -32.95
CA GLY A 11 11.97 9.23 -33.76
C GLY A 11 11.18 9.77 -34.96
N ASN A 12 10.06 9.16 -35.36
CA ASN A 12 9.23 9.61 -36.49
C ASN A 12 7.76 9.90 -36.13
N GLY A 13 7.47 10.12 -34.83
CA GLY A 13 6.12 10.33 -34.31
C GLY A 13 5.47 9.06 -33.74
N ASN A 14 4.19 9.18 -33.37
CA ASN A 14 3.45 8.12 -32.69
C ASN A 14 2.84 7.12 -33.68
N LEU A 15 2.80 5.83 -33.31
CA LEU A 15 1.94 4.85 -33.95
C LEU A 15 0.52 5.01 -33.41
N THR A 16 -0.38 5.58 -34.22
CA THR A 16 -1.78 5.80 -33.80
C THR A 16 -2.64 4.56 -34.03
N THR A 17 -3.55 4.27 -33.09
CA THR A 17 -4.52 3.19 -33.20
C THR A 17 -5.86 3.58 -32.60
N GLY A 18 -6.98 3.09 -33.16
CA GLY A 18 -8.29 3.16 -32.51
C GLY A 18 -8.51 2.10 -31.42
N GLY A 19 -7.45 1.37 -31.06
CA GLY A 19 -7.45 0.17 -30.23
C GLY A 19 -7.08 -1.06 -31.07
N VAL A 20 -6.16 -1.89 -30.56
CA VAL A 20 -5.73 -3.12 -31.25
C VAL A 20 -5.80 -4.33 -30.33
N THR A 21 -6.31 -5.45 -30.85
CA THR A 21 -6.24 -6.74 -30.18
C THR A 21 -5.08 -7.55 -30.75
N LEU A 22 -4.16 -7.97 -29.88
CA LEU A 22 -3.06 -8.83 -30.25
C LEU A 22 -3.53 -10.28 -30.33
N ALA A 23 -3.08 -10.98 -31.37
CA ALA A 23 -3.16 -12.44 -31.44
C ALA A 23 -2.19 -13.07 -30.43
N ASN A 24 -2.51 -14.29 -29.99
CA ASN A 24 -1.68 -15.05 -29.06
C ASN A 24 -0.21 -15.13 -29.49
N GLY A 25 0.70 -15.00 -28.51
CA GLY A 25 2.14 -15.08 -28.68
C GLY A 25 2.78 -13.90 -29.42
N GLN A 26 2.00 -12.91 -29.85
CA GLN A 26 2.56 -11.72 -30.48
C GLN A 26 3.46 -10.93 -29.53
N THR A 27 4.51 -10.35 -30.11
CA THR A 27 5.47 -9.48 -29.42
C THR A 27 5.40 -8.08 -30.03
N VAL A 28 5.31 -7.05 -29.19
CA VAL A 28 5.45 -5.64 -29.56
C VAL A 28 6.68 -5.10 -28.85
N ILE A 29 7.63 -4.55 -29.60
CA ILE A 29 8.87 -4.01 -29.03
C ILE A 29 9.17 -2.58 -29.50
N GLY A 30 9.92 -1.84 -28.69
CA GLY A 30 10.53 -0.57 -29.07
C GLY A 30 11.65 -0.68 -30.09
N GLY A 31 12.02 0.45 -30.67
CA GLY A 31 13.17 0.54 -31.56
C GLY A 31 14.52 0.52 -30.85
N GLY A 32 14.56 0.82 -29.54
CA GLY A 32 15.77 0.71 -28.71
C GLY A 32 16.11 -0.73 -28.36
N GLU A 33 15.15 -1.64 -28.57
CA GLU A 33 15.26 -3.04 -28.23
C GLU A 33 15.95 -3.87 -29.33
N SER A 34 16.33 -5.09 -28.96
CA SER A 34 16.94 -6.06 -29.85
C SER A 34 16.10 -7.33 -29.95
N VAL A 35 16.07 -7.95 -31.12
CA VAL A 35 15.33 -9.18 -31.37
C VAL A 35 16.29 -10.34 -31.51
N THR A 36 16.13 -11.37 -30.68
CA THR A 36 16.82 -12.65 -30.90
C THR A 36 15.96 -13.53 -31.81
N ALA A 37 16.47 -13.82 -33.01
CA ALA A 37 15.81 -14.70 -33.97
C ALA A 37 16.56 -16.02 -34.11
N ARG A 38 15.81 -17.12 -34.23
CA ARG A 38 16.35 -18.44 -34.58
C ARG A 38 16.56 -18.51 -36.09
N LEU A 39 17.80 -18.78 -36.50
CA LEU A 39 18.19 -18.94 -37.89
C LEU A 39 17.82 -20.35 -38.38
N PHE A 40 17.76 -20.51 -39.71
CA PHE A 40 17.40 -21.77 -40.37
C PHE A 40 18.26 -22.97 -39.92
N GLY A 41 19.54 -22.74 -39.61
CA GLY A 41 20.47 -23.77 -39.12
C GLY A 41 20.34 -24.12 -37.62
N GLY A 42 19.33 -23.60 -36.93
CA GLY A 42 19.09 -23.84 -35.50
C GLY A 42 19.86 -22.93 -34.54
N GLY A 43 20.87 -22.18 -35.03
CA GLY A 43 21.54 -21.14 -34.26
C GLY A 43 20.65 -19.91 -34.01
N THR A 44 21.06 -19.01 -33.13
CA THR A 44 20.38 -17.74 -32.86
C THR A 44 21.23 -16.55 -33.32
N SER A 45 20.57 -15.47 -33.72
CA SER A 45 21.20 -14.18 -34.01
C SER A 45 20.40 -13.06 -33.36
N THR A 46 21.09 -12.06 -32.84
CA THR A 46 20.48 -10.85 -32.29
C THR A 46 20.52 -9.73 -33.31
N PHE A 47 19.37 -9.12 -33.57
CA PHE A 47 19.20 -7.99 -34.46
C PHE A 47 18.90 -6.75 -33.64
N ASN A 48 19.84 -5.80 -33.62
CA ASN A 48 19.62 -4.50 -33.00
C ASN A 48 18.84 -3.62 -33.98
N LEU A 49 17.72 -3.04 -33.54
CA LEU A 49 16.86 -2.26 -34.42
C LEU A 49 17.32 -0.81 -34.58
N GLY A 50 18.22 -0.35 -33.71
CA GLY A 50 19.00 0.88 -33.88
C GLY A 50 18.20 2.18 -33.77
N GLY A 51 16.99 2.14 -33.20
CA GLY A 51 16.14 3.30 -32.94
C GLY A 51 16.02 3.63 -31.45
N SER A 52 15.12 4.54 -31.11
CA SER A 52 14.63 4.71 -29.74
C SER A 52 13.31 3.96 -29.56
N ASP A 53 12.88 3.79 -28.31
CA ASP A 53 11.56 3.26 -28.00
C ASP A 53 10.46 4.19 -28.54
N GLY A 54 9.44 3.57 -29.12
CA GLY A 54 8.34 4.26 -29.77
C GLY A 54 7.13 4.46 -28.86
N THR A 55 6.25 5.37 -29.27
CA THR A 55 4.96 5.61 -28.62
C THR A 55 3.82 5.04 -29.46
N ILE A 56 2.92 4.29 -28.81
CA ILE A 56 1.64 3.84 -29.37
C ILE A 56 0.54 4.71 -28.77
N GLN A 57 -0.22 5.40 -29.61
CA GLN A 57 -1.24 6.35 -29.18
C GLN A 57 -2.64 5.84 -29.52
N GLY A 58 -3.45 5.60 -28.50
CA GLY A 58 -4.88 5.36 -28.61
C GLY A 58 -5.63 6.64 -28.96
N THR A 59 -6.36 6.62 -30.08
CA THR A 59 -7.16 7.76 -30.55
C THR A 59 -8.65 7.61 -30.26
N ASN A 60 -9.10 6.45 -29.76
CA ASN A 60 -10.49 6.20 -29.38
C ASN A 60 -10.59 5.97 -27.88
N VAL A 61 -11.21 6.92 -27.16
CA VAL A 61 -11.40 6.89 -25.70
C VAL A 61 -12.34 5.78 -25.23
N ALA A 62 -13.04 5.10 -26.13
CA ALA A 62 -13.93 4.00 -25.80
C ALA A 62 -13.25 2.62 -25.82
N ASN A 63 -12.02 2.52 -26.36
CA ASN A 63 -11.33 1.26 -26.56
C ASN A 63 -9.98 1.26 -25.84
N PRO A 64 -9.54 0.13 -25.26
CA PRO A 64 -8.17 -0.03 -24.81
C PRO A 64 -7.18 0.19 -25.97
N VAL A 65 -6.02 0.77 -25.68
CA VAL A 65 -4.99 0.96 -26.71
C VAL A 65 -4.49 -0.39 -27.21
N ILE A 66 -4.17 -1.30 -26.28
CA ILE A 66 -3.76 -2.67 -26.56
C ILE A 66 -4.59 -3.65 -25.73
N THR A 67 -5.36 -4.51 -26.40
CA THR A 67 -5.93 -5.72 -25.81
C THR A 67 -5.00 -6.90 -26.04
N LEU A 68 -4.62 -7.58 -24.97
CA LEU A 68 -3.75 -8.74 -24.99
C LEU A 68 -4.52 -10.03 -25.28
N GLY A 69 -3.86 -10.96 -25.97
CA GLY A 69 -4.14 -12.39 -25.98
C GLY A 69 -3.09 -13.17 -25.17
N ASN A 70 -3.15 -14.49 -25.24
CA ASN A 70 -2.29 -15.38 -24.45
C ASN A 70 -0.83 -15.30 -24.87
N GLY A 71 0.08 -15.24 -23.90
CA GLY A 71 1.53 -15.27 -24.10
C GLY A 71 2.10 -14.05 -24.82
N ASN A 72 1.41 -12.90 -24.80
CA ASN A 72 1.93 -11.71 -25.44
C ASN A 72 3.12 -11.09 -24.71
N THR A 73 3.94 -10.35 -25.44
CA THR A 73 5.08 -9.61 -24.88
C THR A 73 5.05 -8.17 -25.36
N LEU A 74 5.14 -7.23 -24.43
CA LEU A 74 5.38 -5.81 -24.68
C LEU A 74 6.75 -5.45 -24.08
N ASN A 75 7.65 -4.86 -24.86
CA ASN A 75 9.00 -4.51 -24.39
C ASN A 75 9.47 -3.13 -24.89
N GLY A 76 9.86 -2.23 -24.01
CA GLY A 76 10.47 -0.94 -24.38
C GLY A 76 9.53 -0.07 -25.19
N ILE A 77 8.31 0.18 -24.70
CA ILE A 77 7.32 1.00 -25.41
C ILE A 77 6.61 1.96 -24.46
N THR A 78 6.19 3.10 -25.01
CA THR A 78 5.26 4.01 -24.35
C THR A 78 3.87 3.88 -24.96
N ILE A 79 2.83 3.85 -24.13
CA ILE A 79 1.43 3.78 -24.52
C ILE A 79 0.72 5.03 -23.99
N THR A 80 -0.08 5.68 -24.83
CA THR A 80 -0.80 6.91 -24.46
C THR A 80 -2.24 6.93 -24.96
N GLY A 81 -3.12 7.67 -24.28
CA GLY A 81 -4.53 7.84 -24.70
C GLY A 81 -5.37 6.56 -24.58
N GLY A 82 -6.49 6.51 -25.31
CA GLY A 82 -7.44 5.39 -25.25
C GLY A 82 -8.34 5.37 -24.01
N ALA A 83 -9.08 4.27 -23.83
CA ALA A 83 -9.69 3.90 -22.55
C ALA A 83 -8.57 3.42 -21.61
N ASP A 84 -8.39 2.10 -21.44
CA ASP A 84 -7.20 1.57 -20.76
C ASP A 84 -5.98 1.58 -21.69
N GLY A 85 -4.78 1.72 -21.13
CA GLY A 85 -3.55 1.54 -21.91
C GLY A 85 -3.38 0.10 -22.37
N ILE A 86 -3.45 -0.83 -21.41
CA ILE A 86 -3.32 -2.26 -21.63
C ILE A 86 -4.50 -2.97 -20.98
N PHE A 87 -5.17 -3.85 -21.74
CA PHE A 87 -6.28 -4.65 -21.24
C PHE A 87 -6.02 -6.14 -21.44
N GLY A 88 -6.14 -6.93 -20.37
CA GLY A 88 -6.07 -8.39 -20.40
C GLY A 88 -7.27 -9.01 -19.70
N ASN A 89 -8.06 -9.82 -20.41
CA ASN A 89 -9.23 -10.49 -19.86
C ASN A 89 -9.22 -11.98 -20.20
N ASN A 90 -9.23 -12.83 -19.18
CA ASN A 90 -9.12 -14.29 -19.29
C ASN A 90 -7.87 -14.76 -20.06
N ILE A 91 -6.74 -14.06 -19.90
CA ILE A 91 -5.51 -14.41 -20.60
C ILE A 91 -4.58 -15.29 -19.77
N THR A 92 -3.84 -16.17 -20.44
CA THR A 92 -2.76 -16.94 -19.83
C THR A 92 -1.43 -16.47 -20.38
N GLY A 93 -0.61 -15.88 -19.52
CA GLY A 93 0.70 -15.38 -19.86
C GLY A 93 0.65 -14.00 -20.51
N ALA A 94 1.40 -13.05 -19.94
CA ALA A 94 1.86 -11.87 -20.66
C ALA A 94 3.17 -11.38 -20.03
N THR A 95 4.00 -10.69 -20.81
CA THR A 95 5.27 -10.11 -20.34
C THR A 95 5.30 -8.63 -20.66
N LEU A 96 5.48 -7.79 -19.63
CA LEU A 96 5.58 -6.33 -19.75
C LEU A 96 6.96 -5.86 -19.27
N THR A 97 7.89 -5.58 -20.18
CA THR A 97 9.26 -5.14 -19.82
C THR A 97 9.49 -3.70 -20.26
N ASN A 98 9.93 -2.82 -19.35
CA ASN A 98 10.18 -1.41 -19.64
C ASN A 98 8.99 -0.74 -20.37
N VAL A 99 7.78 -1.05 -19.92
CA VAL A 99 6.55 -0.53 -20.51
C VAL A 99 6.08 0.67 -19.69
N THR A 100 5.85 1.78 -20.37
CA THR A 100 5.24 2.97 -19.79
C THR A 100 3.84 3.17 -20.35
N VAL A 101 2.85 3.37 -19.49
CA VAL A 101 1.52 3.82 -19.86
C VAL A 101 1.29 5.19 -19.25
N THR A 102 0.84 6.16 -20.06
CA THR A 102 0.54 7.49 -19.55
C THR A 102 -0.62 8.17 -20.24
N GLY A 103 -1.48 8.83 -19.47
CA GLY A 103 -2.63 9.55 -20.01
C GLY A 103 -3.68 8.65 -20.66
N ALA A 104 -3.82 7.40 -20.20
CA ALA A 104 -4.98 6.58 -20.53
C ALA A 104 -6.24 7.17 -19.87
N GLY A 105 -7.40 7.09 -20.54
CA GLY A 105 -8.66 7.57 -19.97
C GLY A 105 -9.21 6.70 -18.84
N GLY A 106 -8.83 5.43 -18.81
CA GLY A 106 -9.12 4.45 -17.77
C GLY A 106 -7.86 4.06 -17.01
N ASN A 107 -7.64 2.76 -16.84
CA ASN A 107 -6.49 2.22 -16.12
C ASN A 107 -5.21 2.27 -16.97
N GLY A 108 -4.04 2.37 -16.32
CA GLY A 108 -2.77 2.17 -17.01
C GLY A 108 -2.67 0.75 -17.59
N ALA A 109 -2.86 -0.25 -16.73
CA ALA A 109 -3.10 -1.62 -17.15
C ALA A 109 -4.22 -2.25 -16.32
N ASP A 110 -5.12 -2.96 -16.98
CA ASP A 110 -6.27 -3.63 -16.38
C ASP A 110 -6.26 -5.13 -16.69
N PHE A 111 -6.25 -5.94 -15.64
CA PHE A 111 -6.27 -7.40 -15.73
C PHE A 111 -7.48 -8.00 -15.00
N THR A 112 -8.43 -8.47 -15.78
CA THR A 112 -9.73 -8.97 -15.29
C THR A 112 -9.94 -10.46 -15.61
N GLY A 113 -11.03 -11.02 -15.07
CA GLY A 113 -11.43 -12.40 -15.31
C GLY A 113 -10.43 -13.42 -14.78
N SER A 114 -10.23 -14.54 -15.49
CA SER A 114 -9.31 -15.61 -15.08
C SER A 114 -7.85 -15.36 -15.47
N SER A 115 -7.45 -14.10 -15.66
CA SER A 115 -6.11 -13.75 -16.12
C SER A 115 -5.03 -14.25 -15.13
N THR A 116 -3.96 -14.84 -15.67
CA THR A 116 -2.88 -15.46 -14.87
C THR A 116 -1.57 -15.57 -15.64
N GLY A 117 -0.46 -15.69 -14.92
CA GLY A 117 0.88 -15.80 -15.49
C GLY A 117 1.39 -14.47 -16.07
N ILE A 118 0.93 -13.35 -15.52
CA ILE A 118 1.35 -12.03 -15.95
C ILE A 118 2.69 -11.72 -15.28
N THR A 119 3.66 -11.30 -16.09
CA THR A 119 4.99 -10.94 -15.62
C THR A 119 5.33 -9.53 -16.07
N GLY A 120 5.99 -8.77 -15.20
CA GLY A 120 6.43 -7.42 -15.49
C GLY A 120 7.85 -7.15 -15.03
N SER A 121 8.52 -6.19 -15.66
CA SER A 121 9.77 -5.63 -15.18
C SER A 121 9.85 -4.15 -15.54
N ASN A 122 10.10 -3.28 -14.56
CA ASN A 122 10.16 -1.83 -14.75
C ASN A 122 8.89 -1.25 -15.41
N PHE A 123 7.72 -1.62 -14.87
CA PHE A 123 6.43 -1.14 -15.36
C PHE A 123 6.13 0.24 -14.79
N THR A 124 5.68 1.16 -15.63
CA THR A 124 5.30 2.52 -15.21
C THR A 124 3.91 2.87 -15.71
N ALA A 125 3.03 3.33 -14.82
CA ALA A 125 1.71 3.84 -15.15
C ALA A 125 1.50 5.22 -14.50
N THR A 126 1.33 6.26 -15.31
CA THR A 126 1.25 7.64 -14.81
C THR A 126 0.16 8.49 -15.42
N GLY A 127 -0.53 9.29 -14.60
CA GLY A 127 -1.52 10.24 -15.10
C GLY A 127 -2.70 9.59 -15.81
N ASN A 128 -3.09 8.37 -15.43
CA ASN A 128 -4.24 7.67 -16.01
C ASN A 128 -5.54 8.06 -15.31
N GLY A 129 -6.68 7.91 -16.01
CA GLY A 129 -7.98 8.39 -15.55
C GLY A 129 -8.66 7.52 -14.49
N LEU A 130 -8.14 6.32 -14.23
CA LEU A 130 -8.50 5.44 -13.11
C LEU A 130 -7.21 4.99 -12.41
N ASP A 131 -7.01 3.69 -12.19
CA ASP A 131 -5.85 3.16 -11.47
C ASP A 131 -4.58 3.15 -12.33
N GLY A 132 -3.42 3.14 -11.68
CA GLY A 132 -2.17 2.83 -12.37
C GLY A 132 -2.11 1.38 -12.85
N LEU A 133 -2.39 0.44 -11.96
CA LEU A 133 -2.46 -0.99 -12.22
C LEU A 133 -3.66 -1.58 -11.48
N HIS A 134 -4.63 -2.09 -12.22
CA HIS A 134 -5.83 -2.74 -11.71
C HIS A 134 -5.79 -4.25 -11.98
N ILE A 135 -6.03 -5.06 -10.94
CA ILE A 135 -6.01 -6.53 -11.01
C ILE A 135 -7.18 -7.14 -10.24
N GLU A 136 -8.13 -7.72 -10.97
CA GLU A 136 -9.23 -8.50 -10.39
C GLU A 136 -8.94 -10.01 -10.40
N GLY A 137 -8.02 -10.47 -11.25
CA GLY A 137 -7.83 -11.90 -11.49
C GLY A 137 -7.17 -12.64 -10.33
N ASP A 138 -7.64 -13.87 -10.06
CA ASP A 138 -7.12 -14.79 -9.03
C ASP A 138 -5.81 -15.51 -9.44
N GLY A 139 -5.16 -15.06 -10.51
CA GLY A 139 -3.99 -15.69 -11.09
C GLY A 139 -2.66 -15.35 -10.41
N THR A 140 -1.57 -15.63 -11.13
CA THR A 140 -0.22 -15.22 -10.72
C THR A 140 0.22 -13.97 -11.48
N TYR A 141 0.69 -12.97 -10.73
CA TYR A 141 1.19 -11.69 -11.22
C TYR A 141 2.55 -11.43 -10.56
N ASN A 142 3.60 -11.31 -11.37
CA ASN A 142 4.96 -11.18 -10.87
C ASN A 142 5.69 -10.01 -11.55
N PHE A 143 5.81 -8.90 -10.83
CA PHE A 143 6.49 -7.69 -11.27
C PHE A 143 7.85 -7.56 -10.58
N THR A 144 8.90 -7.55 -11.38
CA THR A 144 10.29 -7.36 -10.94
C THR A 144 10.75 -5.93 -11.20
N GLY A 145 11.90 -5.54 -10.64
CA GLY A 145 12.36 -4.16 -10.75
C GLY A 145 11.39 -3.18 -10.08
N THR A 146 11.29 -1.96 -10.62
CA THR A 146 10.40 -0.92 -10.07
C THR A 146 9.07 -0.88 -10.81
N THR A 147 7.98 -1.06 -10.08
CA THR A 147 6.65 -0.70 -10.54
C THR A 147 6.33 0.72 -10.04
N LEU A 148 6.26 1.69 -10.95
CA LEU A 148 5.94 3.09 -10.65
C LEU A 148 4.50 3.41 -11.04
N LEU A 149 3.69 3.84 -10.07
CA LEU A 149 2.26 4.12 -10.21
C LEU A 149 2.02 5.53 -9.67
N GLN A 150 2.00 6.53 -10.55
CA GLN A 150 2.05 7.93 -10.13
C GLN A 150 1.01 8.84 -10.76
N GLY A 151 0.36 9.68 -9.96
CA GLY A 151 -0.52 10.73 -10.47
C GLY A 151 -1.78 10.20 -11.15
N ASN A 152 -2.20 8.97 -10.84
CA ASN A 152 -3.42 8.39 -11.39
C ASN A 152 -4.65 8.98 -10.67
N LEU A 153 -5.79 9.04 -11.35
CA LEU A 153 -7.01 9.67 -10.83
C LEU A 153 -7.81 8.80 -9.88
N ASP A 154 -7.40 7.55 -9.69
CA ASP A 154 -7.91 6.66 -8.64
C ASP A 154 -6.74 6.09 -7.82
N ASP A 155 -6.59 4.77 -7.66
CA ASP A 155 -5.52 4.17 -6.90
C ASP A 155 -4.21 4.06 -7.69
N GLY A 156 -3.08 3.98 -7.00
CA GLY A 156 -1.82 3.57 -7.63
C GLY A 156 -1.91 2.11 -8.09
N LEU A 157 -2.09 1.22 -7.12
CA LEU A 157 -2.31 -0.21 -7.30
C LEU A 157 -3.66 -0.60 -6.69
N ASP A 158 -4.55 -1.17 -7.48
CA ASP A 158 -5.78 -1.83 -6.99
C ASP A 158 -5.76 -3.33 -7.32
N ILE A 159 -5.92 -4.14 -6.28
CA ILE A 159 -6.02 -5.59 -6.36
C ILE A 159 -7.25 -6.03 -5.59
N SER A 160 -8.20 -6.66 -6.28
CA SER A 160 -9.44 -7.18 -5.70
C SER A 160 -9.57 -8.72 -5.74
N GLY A 161 -8.62 -9.40 -6.40
CA GLY A 161 -8.61 -10.85 -6.54
C GLY A 161 -7.94 -11.61 -5.38
N LYS A 162 -7.88 -12.93 -5.51
CA LYS A 162 -7.36 -13.90 -4.52
C LYS A 162 -6.13 -14.65 -5.04
N GLY A 163 -5.38 -14.01 -5.93
CA GLY A 163 -4.23 -14.56 -6.61
C GLY A 163 -2.93 -14.48 -5.83
N THR A 164 -1.83 -14.67 -6.54
CA THR A 164 -0.48 -14.47 -6.04
C THR A 164 0.12 -13.26 -6.72
N TYR A 165 0.30 -12.19 -5.96
CA TYR A 165 0.75 -10.88 -6.43
C TYR A 165 2.12 -10.60 -5.83
N THR A 166 3.15 -10.57 -6.67
CA THR A 166 4.54 -10.35 -6.23
C THR A 166 5.10 -9.14 -6.93
N PHE A 167 5.66 -8.22 -6.15
CA PHE A 167 6.36 -7.04 -6.62
C PHE A 167 7.74 -6.97 -5.98
N ALA A 168 8.76 -6.57 -6.73
CA ALA A 168 10.07 -6.28 -6.12
C ALA A 168 10.02 -4.92 -5.41
N THR A 169 9.71 -3.86 -6.15
CA THR A 169 9.57 -2.50 -5.60
C THR A 169 8.28 -1.87 -6.14
N ILE A 170 7.45 -1.31 -5.26
CA ILE A 170 6.26 -0.53 -5.63
C ILE A 170 6.44 0.92 -5.20
N ASN A 171 6.42 1.85 -6.15
CA ASN A 171 6.35 3.27 -5.87
C ASN A 171 4.96 3.78 -6.25
N ALA A 172 4.09 4.00 -5.27
CA ALA A 172 2.75 4.53 -5.48
C ALA A 172 2.68 5.96 -4.95
N GLN A 173 2.65 6.93 -5.87
CA GLN A 173 2.92 8.32 -5.56
C GLN A 173 1.85 9.26 -6.13
N ASP A 174 1.37 10.21 -5.34
CA ASP A 174 0.53 11.31 -5.82
C ASP A 174 -0.76 10.86 -6.55
N ASN A 175 -1.28 9.66 -6.24
CA ASN A 175 -2.55 9.18 -6.79
C ASN A 175 -3.73 9.85 -6.08
N THR A 176 -4.88 9.97 -6.72
CA THR A 176 -5.98 10.78 -6.20
C THR A 176 -6.76 10.08 -5.08
N ASP A 177 -6.85 8.75 -5.09
CA ASP A 177 -7.33 7.96 -3.94
C ASP A 177 -6.15 7.27 -3.24
N ARG A 178 -6.05 5.94 -3.27
CA ARG A 178 -5.07 5.21 -2.45
C ARG A 178 -3.75 5.00 -3.17
N GLY A 179 -2.69 4.80 -2.39
CA GLY A 179 -1.41 4.36 -2.95
C GLY A 179 -1.47 2.88 -3.35
N ILE A 180 -1.76 2.04 -2.36
CA ILE A 180 -1.95 0.60 -2.53
C ILE A 180 -3.28 0.20 -1.89
N THR A 181 -4.10 -0.48 -2.68
CA THR A 181 -5.30 -1.19 -2.27
C THR A 181 -5.12 -2.65 -2.60
N VAL A 182 -5.15 -3.49 -1.56
CA VAL A 182 -5.18 -4.95 -1.75
C VAL A 182 -6.30 -5.49 -0.90
N GLN A 183 -7.39 -5.81 -1.58
CA GLN A 183 -8.57 -6.35 -0.96
C GLN A 183 -8.86 -7.75 -1.48
N GLY A 184 -8.53 -8.76 -0.68
CA GLY A 184 -8.94 -10.14 -0.95
C GLY A 184 -10.28 -10.41 -0.28
N THR A 185 -11.03 -11.45 -0.67
CA THR A 185 -12.09 -11.94 0.22
C THR A 185 -11.47 -12.94 1.20
N SER A 186 -11.85 -12.88 2.48
CA SER A 186 -11.28 -13.46 3.72
C SER A 186 -10.66 -14.88 3.78
N THR A 187 -10.46 -15.60 2.68
CA THR A 187 -9.79 -16.92 2.64
C THR A 187 -9.15 -17.19 1.27
N GLY A 188 -8.11 -16.44 0.89
CA GLY A 188 -7.30 -16.77 -0.29
C GLY A 188 -6.31 -15.68 -0.69
N GLY A 189 -5.28 -16.07 -1.46
CA GLY A 189 -4.33 -15.16 -2.08
C GLY A 189 -3.12 -14.75 -1.23
N THR A 190 -2.12 -14.19 -1.91
CA THR A 190 -0.92 -13.61 -1.31
C THR A 190 -0.53 -12.30 -2.00
N PHE A 191 -0.12 -11.31 -1.22
CA PHE A 191 0.48 -10.07 -1.71
C PHE A 191 1.87 -9.88 -1.13
N THR A 192 2.88 -9.75 -1.98
CA THR A 192 4.28 -9.60 -1.57
C THR A 192 4.90 -8.38 -2.24
N THR A 193 5.57 -7.55 -1.45
CA THR A 193 6.50 -6.54 -1.96
C THR A 193 7.78 -6.52 -1.12
N THR A 194 8.94 -6.26 -1.75
CA THR A 194 10.25 -6.28 -1.05
C THR A 194 10.85 -4.89 -0.81
N GLY A 195 10.23 -3.85 -1.34
CA GLY A 195 10.59 -2.46 -1.13
C GLY A 195 9.56 -1.54 -1.77
N GLY A 196 9.81 -0.23 -1.71
CA GLY A 196 8.89 0.75 -2.28
C GLY A 196 8.69 1.99 -1.43
N THR A 197 8.32 3.08 -2.08
CA THR A 197 7.95 4.35 -1.44
C THR A 197 6.51 4.69 -1.77
N ILE A 198 5.70 4.88 -0.73
CA ILE A 198 4.30 5.29 -0.86
C ILE A 198 4.15 6.71 -0.36
N SER A 199 3.70 7.64 -1.20
CA SER A 199 3.66 9.05 -0.81
C SER A 199 2.62 9.90 -1.53
N GLY A 200 2.09 10.92 -0.84
CA GLY A 200 1.31 11.99 -1.47
C GLY A 200 -0.04 11.58 -2.07
N ASN A 201 -0.56 10.40 -1.75
CA ASN A 201 -1.84 9.94 -2.29
C ASN A 201 -3.01 10.71 -1.64
N GLY A 202 -4.15 10.88 -2.29
CA GLY A 202 -5.24 11.72 -1.78
C GLY A 202 -6.09 11.04 -0.70
N GLY A 203 -6.19 9.72 -0.73
CA GLY A 203 -6.88 8.85 0.21
C GLY A 203 -5.93 8.16 1.19
N THR A 204 -6.06 6.84 1.33
CA THR A 204 -5.20 6.05 2.23
C THR A 204 -3.91 5.64 1.52
N ALA A 205 -2.74 5.84 2.15
CA ALA A 205 -1.48 5.44 1.51
C ALA A 205 -1.42 3.91 1.29
N VAL A 206 -1.71 3.12 2.33
CA VAL A 206 -1.78 1.65 2.23
C VAL A 206 -3.05 1.12 2.90
N PHE A 207 -3.88 0.43 2.13
CA PHE A 207 -5.06 -0.28 2.57
C PHE A 207 -4.94 -1.77 2.20
N ILE A 208 -5.00 -2.65 3.20
CA ILE A 208 -4.97 -4.10 2.98
C ILE A 208 -6.06 -4.76 3.82
N ASP A 209 -7.02 -5.41 3.16
CA ASP A 209 -8.18 -6.04 3.82
C ASP A 209 -8.94 -7.06 2.94
N PRO A 210 -9.13 -8.30 3.37
CA PRO A 210 -8.20 -9.24 4.00
C PRO A 210 -7.29 -9.93 2.97
N ILE A 211 -6.01 -10.17 3.29
CA ILE A 211 -5.13 -11.09 2.54
C ILE A 211 -3.95 -11.59 3.38
N THR A 212 -3.31 -12.68 2.96
CA THR A 212 -1.96 -12.99 3.46
C THR A 212 -0.94 -12.08 2.78
N ALA A 213 -0.30 -11.20 3.54
CA ALA A 213 0.62 -10.21 3.04
C ALA A 213 2.06 -10.50 3.50
N HIS A 214 3.03 -10.20 2.64
CA HIS A 214 4.46 -10.15 2.95
C HIS A 214 5.01 -8.83 2.40
N VAL A 215 4.68 -7.74 3.11
CA VAL A 215 4.99 -6.38 2.67
C VAL A 215 6.26 -5.89 3.34
N VAL A 216 7.19 -5.43 2.53
CA VAL A 216 8.34 -4.61 2.93
C VAL A 216 8.30 -3.33 2.11
N LEU A 217 8.28 -2.18 2.79
CA LEU A 217 8.36 -0.85 2.19
C LEU A 217 9.56 -0.11 2.74
N ASP A 218 10.12 0.78 1.93
CA ASP A 218 11.22 1.65 2.31
C ASP A 218 10.71 2.85 3.13
N SER A 219 9.59 3.45 2.74
CA SER A 219 8.99 4.56 3.48
C SER A 219 7.52 4.80 3.14
N ILE A 220 6.82 5.50 4.04
CA ILE A 220 5.48 6.02 3.83
C ILE A 220 5.50 7.51 4.20
N SER A 221 5.02 8.38 3.30
CA SER A 221 4.93 9.82 3.51
C SER A 221 3.58 10.37 3.01
N GLN A 222 2.62 10.49 3.91
CA GLN A 222 1.23 10.78 3.58
C GLN A 222 0.76 12.09 4.22
N SER A 223 0.00 12.88 3.45
CA SER A 223 -0.66 14.11 3.93
C SER A 223 -2.10 14.12 3.45
N GLY A 224 -3.03 14.37 4.35
CA GLY A 224 -4.45 14.29 4.06
C GLY A 224 -4.97 12.86 4.03
N GLY A 225 -6.16 12.69 3.46
CA GLY A 225 -6.83 11.40 3.32
C GLY A 225 -7.54 10.93 4.58
N THR A 226 -8.10 9.71 4.52
CA THR A 226 -8.77 9.09 5.67
C THR A 226 -7.77 8.58 6.69
N SER A 227 -6.72 7.90 6.24
CA SER A 227 -5.68 7.31 7.07
C SER A 227 -4.35 7.26 6.32
N GLY A 228 -3.24 7.03 7.02
CA GLY A 228 -1.98 6.66 6.37
C GLY A 228 -1.92 5.16 6.08
N VAL A 229 -2.17 4.34 7.09
CA VAL A 229 -2.09 2.88 6.98
C VAL A 229 -3.32 2.25 7.60
N VAL A 230 -3.97 1.35 6.87
CA VAL A 230 -5.09 0.52 7.34
C VAL A 230 -4.78 -0.93 7.02
N LEU A 231 -4.69 -1.75 8.07
CA LEU A 231 -4.48 -3.19 7.98
C LEU A 231 -5.63 -3.89 8.70
N GLU A 232 -6.51 -4.53 7.94
CA GLU A 232 -7.64 -5.27 8.48
C GLU A 232 -7.53 -6.73 8.06
N ASN A 233 -7.68 -7.64 9.04
CA ASN A 233 -7.66 -9.07 8.77
C ASN A 233 -6.42 -9.57 8.00
N VAL A 234 -5.26 -8.95 8.23
CA VAL A 234 -4.01 -9.25 7.52
C VAL A 234 -3.24 -10.38 8.21
N ALA A 235 -2.91 -11.42 7.44
CA ALA A 235 -1.99 -12.48 7.87
C ALA A 235 -0.57 -12.28 7.30
N GLY A 236 0.43 -12.99 7.83
CA GLY A 236 1.81 -12.92 7.33
C GLY A 236 2.65 -11.84 8.02
N SER A 237 3.12 -10.85 7.26
CA SER A 237 4.00 -9.79 7.76
C SER A 237 3.83 -8.46 7.01
N PHE A 238 3.94 -7.36 7.75
CA PHE A 238 4.00 -6.00 7.22
C PHE A 238 5.17 -5.25 7.85
N THR A 239 6.05 -4.67 7.05
CA THR A 239 7.25 -3.95 7.52
C THR A 239 7.48 -2.67 6.72
N VAL A 240 7.66 -1.55 7.42
CA VAL A 240 8.24 -0.33 6.86
C VAL A 240 9.63 -0.15 7.46
N ASN A 241 10.68 -0.22 6.64
CA ASN A 241 12.07 -0.17 7.09
C ASN A 241 12.50 1.24 7.49
N GLY A 242 12.12 2.24 6.70
CA GLY A 242 12.41 3.64 6.95
C GLY A 242 11.30 4.34 7.73
N ALA A 243 11.18 5.65 7.52
CA ALA A 243 10.23 6.48 8.24
C ALA A 243 8.79 6.30 7.73
N THR A 244 7.84 6.39 8.66
CA THR A 244 6.42 6.56 8.40
C THR A 244 6.01 7.95 8.87
N THR A 245 5.77 8.87 7.93
CA THR A 245 5.31 10.23 8.21
C THR A 245 3.88 10.39 7.72
N ILE A 246 2.96 10.72 8.60
CA ILE A 246 1.53 10.89 8.29
C ILE A 246 1.05 12.22 8.85
N SER A 247 0.26 12.96 8.10
CA SER A 247 -0.25 14.26 8.54
C SER A 247 -1.66 14.54 8.06
N ASP A 248 -2.40 15.32 8.84
CA ASP A 248 -3.69 15.93 8.47
C ASP A 248 -4.74 14.92 7.97
N THR A 249 -4.74 13.70 8.53
CA THR A 249 -5.76 12.69 8.22
C THR A 249 -7.12 13.08 8.81
N THR A 250 -8.20 12.61 8.21
CA THR A 250 -9.56 12.81 8.77
C THR A 250 -9.98 11.74 9.77
N GLY A 251 -9.43 10.53 9.65
CA GLY A 251 -9.59 9.42 10.60
C GLY A 251 -8.28 9.09 11.33
N PRO A 252 -8.16 7.84 11.86
CA PRO A 252 -6.93 7.40 12.50
C PRO A 252 -5.75 7.46 11.53
N ALA A 253 -4.57 7.89 11.98
CA ALA A 253 -3.41 7.91 11.10
C ALA A 253 -2.94 6.48 10.77
N ILE A 254 -2.95 5.58 11.75
CA ILE A 254 -2.70 4.14 11.55
C ILE A 254 -3.82 3.36 12.24
N ALA A 255 -4.48 2.46 11.50
CA ALA A 255 -5.50 1.56 12.02
C ALA A 255 -5.11 0.09 11.74
N ILE A 256 -5.13 -0.73 12.78
CA ILE A 256 -4.80 -2.17 12.69
C ILE A 256 -5.88 -2.96 13.41
N SER A 257 -6.59 -3.81 12.67
CA SER A 257 -7.69 -4.61 13.20
C SER A 257 -7.56 -6.08 12.79
N ASP A 258 -7.83 -6.97 13.75
CA ASP A 258 -7.92 -8.43 13.56
C ASP A 258 -6.80 -9.03 12.69
N SER A 259 -5.59 -8.49 12.82
CA SER A 259 -4.46 -8.76 11.93
C SER A 259 -3.40 -9.62 12.63
N PRO A 260 -3.40 -10.95 12.41
CA PRO A 260 -2.37 -11.85 12.94
C PRO A 260 -1.00 -11.72 12.27
N ALA A 261 -0.81 -10.77 11.35
CA ALA A 261 0.47 -10.47 10.74
C ALA A 261 1.48 -9.90 11.74
N ALA A 262 2.75 -10.28 11.62
CA ALA A 262 3.83 -9.60 12.33
C ALA A 262 4.03 -8.19 11.73
N ILE A 263 3.77 -7.15 12.51
CA ILE A 263 3.78 -5.76 12.03
C ILE A 263 4.99 -5.03 12.59
N ARG A 264 5.75 -4.38 11.72
CA ARG A 264 6.94 -3.61 12.06
C ARG A 264 6.96 -2.25 11.38
N PHE A 265 7.33 -1.22 12.13
CA PHE A 265 7.63 0.10 11.59
C PHE A 265 9.03 0.53 12.03
N GLY A 266 9.68 1.36 11.22
CA GLY A 266 10.78 2.21 11.66
C GLY A 266 10.26 3.32 12.60
N ASP A 267 10.77 4.53 12.44
CA ASP A 267 10.26 5.68 13.20
C ASP A 267 8.93 6.18 12.61
N ILE A 268 7.99 6.54 13.49
CA ILE A 268 6.66 7.05 13.15
C ILE A 268 6.56 8.52 13.57
N SER A 269 6.17 9.38 12.63
CA SER A 269 5.79 10.76 12.91
C SER A 269 4.37 11.02 12.41
N ILE A 270 3.48 11.43 13.31
CA ILE A 270 2.08 11.74 13.03
C ILE A 270 1.81 13.18 13.44
N THR A 271 1.18 13.96 12.56
CA THR A 271 0.82 15.36 12.82
C THR A 271 -0.66 15.60 12.53
N ASN A 272 -1.39 16.20 13.47
CA ASN A 272 -2.82 16.54 13.35
C ASN A 272 -3.70 15.37 12.88
N PRO A 273 -3.68 14.19 13.53
CA PRO A 273 -4.63 13.14 13.19
C PRO A 273 -6.06 13.61 13.50
N GLY A 274 -6.99 13.36 12.58
CA GLY A 274 -8.40 13.72 12.73
C GLY A 274 -9.16 12.89 13.76
N ALA A 275 -8.68 11.66 14.01
CA ALA A 275 -9.10 10.80 15.12
C ALA A 275 -7.87 10.34 15.93
N ASP A 276 -7.65 9.04 16.06
CA ASP A 276 -6.52 8.50 16.81
C ASP A 276 -5.19 8.65 16.05
N GLY A 277 -4.08 8.74 16.77
CA GLY A 277 -2.77 8.58 16.15
C GLY A 277 -2.59 7.16 15.63
N ILE A 278 -2.68 6.19 16.53
CA ILE A 278 -2.60 4.76 16.23
C ILE A 278 -3.75 4.05 16.94
N SER A 279 -4.57 3.30 16.20
CA SER A 279 -5.70 2.56 16.73
C SER A 279 -5.54 1.06 16.49
N PHE A 280 -5.77 0.28 17.54
CA PHE A 280 -5.82 -1.18 17.49
C PHE A 280 -7.21 -1.68 17.84
N ALA A 281 -7.71 -2.65 17.07
CA ALA A 281 -8.97 -3.33 17.35
C ALA A 281 -8.84 -4.85 17.20
N GLY A 282 -9.71 -5.60 17.88
CA GLY A 282 -9.77 -7.05 17.73
C GLY A 282 -8.50 -7.77 18.20
N VAL A 283 -8.14 -8.89 17.57
CA VAL A 283 -6.95 -9.69 17.94
C VAL A 283 -5.84 -9.51 16.91
N ASN A 284 -4.71 -8.95 17.35
CA ASN A 284 -3.55 -8.71 16.51
C ASN A 284 -2.34 -9.52 16.98
N ALA A 285 -1.43 -9.82 16.05
CA ALA A 285 -0.10 -10.27 16.46
C ALA A 285 0.74 -9.10 17.00
N ALA A 286 2.00 -9.39 17.35
CA ALA A 286 2.87 -8.38 17.93
C ALA A 286 3.22 -7.26 16.93
N VAL A 287 3.15 -6.02 17.42
CA VAL A 287 3.50 -4.80 16.69
C VAL A 287 4.76 -4.21 17.32
N VAL A 288 5.79 -3.98 16.50
CA VAL A 288 7.08 -3.42 16.95
C VAL A 288 7.40 -2.17 16.14
N THR A 289 7.78 -1.09 16.81
CA THR A 289 8.06 0.19 16.16
C THR A 289 9.27 0.89 16.79
N GLY A 290 9.88 1.80 16.04
CA GLY A 290 10.95 2.68 16.51
C GLY A 290 10.44 3.77 17.45
N ASN A 291 10.90 5.00 17.23
CA ASN A 291 10.41 6.17 17.95
C ASN A 291 9.06 6.60 17.39
N ILE A 292 8.15 6.99 18.27
CA ILE A 292 6.85 7.55 17.88
C ILE A 292 6.78 9.00 18.33
N VAL A 293 6.41 9.88 17.40
CA VAL A 293 6.08 11.27 17.68
C VAL A 293 4.69 11.55 17.12
N ILE A 294 3.73 11.86 18.00
CA ILE A 294 2.40 12.32 17.64
C ILE A 294 2.26 13.76 18.11
N SER A 295 1.90 14.67 17.21
CA SER A 295 1.70 16.08 17.51
C SER A 295 0.36 16.58 16.99
N GLY A 296 -0.18 17.62 17.62
CA GLY A 296 -1.47 18.19 17.23
C GLY A 296 -2.65 17.26 17.47
N LEU A 297 -2.55 16.32 18.43
CA LEU A 297 -3.66 15.42 18.75
C LEU A 297 -4.90 16.22 19.21
N GLY A 298 -6.00 16.04 18.49
CA GLY A 298 -7.31 16.61 18.79
C GLY A 298 -8.04 15.85 19.88
N VAL A 299 -9.34 15.57 19.70
CA VAL A 299 -10.20 14.86 20.67
C VAL A 299 -9.95 13.34 20.75
N GLY A 300 -9.12 12.78 19.87
CA GLY A 300 -8.84 11.34 19.80
C GLY A 300 -7.81 10.86 20.82
N THR A 301 -7.36 9.63 20.62
CA THR A 301 -6.33 8.97 21.42
C THR A 301 -5.00 8.94 20.67
N GLY A 302 -3.87 9.17 21.36
CA GLY A 302 -2.56 9.04 20.75
C GLY A 302 -2.29 7.60 20.30
N VAL A 303 -2.38 6.66 21.25
CA VAL A 303 -2.35 5.21 20.96
C VAL A 303 -3.51 4.51 21.68
N ASP A 304 -4.46 4.01 20.90
CA ASP A 304 -5.66 3.34 21.39
C ASP A 304 -5.51 1.81 21.34
N PHE A 305 -5.52 1.19 22.53
CA PHE A 305 -5.58 -0.27 22.68
C PHE A 305 -6.96 -0.76 23.12
N SER A 306 -7.95 0.13 23.20
CA SER A 306 -9.22 -0.19 23.82
C SER A 306 -9.93 -1.33 23.12
N GLY A 307 -10.36 -2.34 23.89
CA GLY A 307 -10.97 -3.55 23.32
C GLY A 307 -10.02 -4.49 22.57
N SER A 308 -8.76 -4.12 22.33
CA SER A 308 -7.84 -4.87 21.46
C SER A 308 -6.98 -5.89 22.22
N LYS A 309 -6.54 -6.95 21.54
CA LYS A 309 -5.49 -7.86 22.03
C LYS A 309 -4.27 -7.72 21.14
N THR A 310 -3.37 -6.84 21.55
CA THR A 310 -2.16 -6.49 20.79
C THR A 310 -0.97 -6.45 21.72
N ASN A 311 0.08 -7.23 21.43
CA ASN A 311 1.38 -7.01 22.05
C ASN A 311 2.08 -5.87 21.32
N PHE A 312 2.56 -4.88 22.05
CA PHE A 312 3.12 -3.67 21.46
C PHE A 312 4.47 -3.31 22.07
N THR A 313 5.45 -2.99 21.23
CA THR A 313 6.74 -2.48 21.68
C THR A 313 7.17 -1.29 20.83
N ALA A 314 7.46 -0.17 21.49
CA ALA A 314 8.06 1.00 20.87
C ALA A 314 9.36 1.40 21.58
N GLN A 315 10.30 1.99 20.84
CA GLN A 315 11.52 2.51 21.42
C GLN A 315 11.24 3.70 22.34
N SER A 316 10.47 4.67 21.86
CA SER A 316 10.02 5.83 22.63
C SER A 316 8.66 6.33 22.13
N LEU A 317 7.94 7.08 22.97
CA LEU A 317 6.63 7.63 22.64
C LEU A 317 6.51 9.06 23.14
N ASN A 318 6.38 10.00 22.20
CA ASN A 318 6.09 11.40 22.48
C ASN A 318 4.73 11.76 21.89
N ILE A 319 3.82 12.27 22.72
CA ILE A 319 2.48 12.70 22.33
C ILE A 319 2.28 14.13 22.82
N THR A 320 2.00 15.04 21.89
CA THR A 320 1.60 16.41 22.20
C THR A 320 0.21 16.68 21.64
N GLY A 321 -0.76 16.82 22.52
CA GLY A 321 -2.12 17.21 22.15
C GLY A 321 -2.30 18.72 22.03
N THR A 322 -3.52 19.09 21.64
CA THR A 322 -3.98 20.49 21.54
C THR A 322 -4.64 21.00 22.82
N GLY A 323 -4.76 20.16 23.85
CA GLY A 323 -5.53 20.41 25.06
C GLY A 323 -7.04 20.19 24.91
N ALA A 324 -7.46 19.52 23.84
CA ALA A 324 -8.87 19.22 23.59
C ALA A 324 -9.45 18.32 24.71
N ALA A 325 -10.62 18.69 25.22
CA ALA A 325 -11.33 17.88 26.21
C ALA A 325 -11.67 16.49 25.63
N GLY A 326 -11.50 15.45 26.44
CA GLY A 326 -11.69 14.06 26.02
C GLY A 326 -10.50 13.41 25.31
N SER A 327 -9.45 14.17 24.97
CA SER A 327 -8.24 13.61 24.35
C SER A 327 -7.44 12.72 25.30
N ILE A 328 -6.87 11.63 24.77
CA ILE A 328 -6.18 10.63 25.58
C ILE A 328 -4.77 10.40 25.01
N GLY A 329 -3.74 10.32 25.85
CA GLY A 329 -2.41 9.92 25.39
C GLY A 329 -2.39 8.46 25.00
N ILE A 330 -2.56 7.57 25.98
CA ILE A 330 -2.65 6.12 25.78
C ILE A 330 -3.93 5.61 26.41
N ASP A 331 -4.71 4.85 25.65
CA ASP A 331 -5.88 4.16 26.17
C ASP A 331 -5.63 2.66 26.33
N LEU A 332 -5.78 2.18 27.55
CA LEU A 332 -5.59 0.78 27.96
C LEU A 332 -6.90 0.18 28.48
N THR A 333 -8.05 0.73 28.09
CA THR A 333 -9.35 0.25 28.57
C THR A 333 -9.73 -1.07 27.90
N SER A 334 -9.88 -2.15 28.69
CA SER A 334 -10.35 -3.45 28.20
C SER A 334 -9.55 -4.05 27.03
N PRO A 335 -8.21 -4.08 26.99
CA PRO A 335 -7.52 -4.84 25.97
C PRO A 335 -7.98 -6.30 26.15
N SER A 336 -8.76 -6.79 25.19
CA SER A 336 -9.72 -7.86 25.43
C SER A 336 -9.03 -9.15 25.89
N VAL A 337 -9.52 -9.73 27.00
CA VAL A 337 -9.18 -11.06 27.52
C VAL A 337 -7.68 -11.36 27.72
N GLY A 338 -6.96 -10.46 28.38
CA GLY A 338 -5.76 -10.74 29.17
C GLY A 338 -4.48 -11.12 28.42
N GLY A 339 -3.35 -10.68 28.99
CA GLY A 339 -2.01 -11.10 28.59
C GLY A 339 -1.39 -10.30 27.45
N ALA A 340 -1.92 -9.11 27.12
CA ALA A 340 -1.22 -8.17 26.26
C ALA A 340 -0.02 -7.55 27.02
N VAL A 341 1.10 -7.37 26.33
CA VAL A 341 2.30 -6.70 26.86
C VAL A 341 2.57 -5.45 26.03
N ILE A 342 2.54 -4.29 26.68
CA ILE A 342 2.71 -2.98 26.07
C ILE A 342 3.94 -2.34 26.69
N THR A 343 5.00 -2.20 25.90
CA THR A 343 6.31 -1.72 26.36
C THR A 343 6.75 -0.50 25.56
N ILE A 344 6.97 0.62 26.25
CA ILE A 344 7.70 1.77 25.73
C ILE A 344 9.08 1.78 26.41
N THR A 345 10.12 1.36 25.69
CA THR A 345 11.41 1.01 26.31
C THR A 345 12.12 2.19 26.97
N ALA A 346 12.24 3.31 26.25
CA ALA A 346 12.88 4.54 26.75
C ALA A 346 11.87 5.58 27.27
N GLY A 347 10.58 5.23 27.29
CA GLY A 347 9.47 6.14 27.61
C GLY A 347 9.39 7.33 26.67
N GLY A 348 9.20 8.53 27.23
CA GLY A 348 9.00 9.76 26.47
C GLY A 348 8.09 10.74 27.19
N VAL A 349 7.48 11.66 26.43
CA VAL A 349 6.67 12.75 26.97
C VAL A 349 5.25 12.69 26.41
N ILE A 350 4.27 12.59 27.31
CA ILE A 350 2.85 12.81 26.99
C ILE A 350 2.43 14.12 27.64
N ALA A 351 1.99 15.09 26.83
CA ALA A 351 1.62 16.41 27.29
C ALA A 351 0.45 17.00 26.47
N ASN A 352 -0.23 17.97 27.06
CA ASN A 352 -1.34 18.72 26.44
C ASN A 352 -2.48 17.81 25.91
N VAL A 353 -2.68 16.67 26.55
CA VAL A 353 -3.88 15.82 26.39
C VAL A 353 -4.78 16.02 27.61
N ASP A 354 -6.05 15.65 27.52
CA ASP A 354 -6.96 15.72 28.67
C ASP A 354 -6.61 14.64 29.70
N THR A 355 -6.44 13.40 29.25
CA THR A 355 -5.99 12.27 30.07
C THR A 355 -4.68 11.70 29.52
N GLY A 356 -3.65 11.59 30.36
CA GLY A 356 -2.35 11.03 29.95
C GLY A 356 -2.44 9.55 29.60
N VAL A 357 -2.79 8.71 30.58
CA VAL A 357 -3.06 7.28 30.40
C VAL A 357 -4.41 6.92 31.01
N ARG A 358 -5.24 6.18 30.27
CA ARG A 358 -6.55 5.69 30.73
C ARG A 358 -6.49 4.19 30.96
N LEU A 359 -6.84 3.74 32.17
CA LEU A 359 -6.87 2.31 32.56
C LEU A 359 -8.29 1.74 32.68
N GLY A 360 -9.29 2.61 32.80
CA GLY A 360 -10.68 2.24 32.98
C GLY A 360 -11.64 3.35 32.58
N ILE A 361 -12.93 3.00 32.46
CA ILE A 361 -14.02 3.95 32.20
C ILE A 361 -14.93 3.97 33.43
N ALA A 362 -15.18 5.16 33.98
CA ALA A 362 -16.02 5.35 35.16
C ALA A 362 -17.46 4.87 34.88
N GLY A 363 -18.03 4.08 35.80
CA GLY A 363 -19.39 3.57 35.71
C GLY A 363 -19.60 2.38 34.78
N THR A 364 -18.52 1.80 34.20
CA THR A 364 -18.60 0.59 33.37
C THR A 364 -17.81 -0.58 34.01
N PRO A 365 -18.45 -1.38 34.88
CA PRO A 365 -17.83 -2.57 35.46
C PRO A 365 -17.33 -3.52 34.37
N GLY A 366 -16.04 -3.87 34.42
CA GLY A 366 -15.39 -4.76 33.44
C GLY A 366 -14.52 -4.03 32.41
N ALA A 367 -14.53 -2.70 32.38
CA ALA A 367 -13.57 -1.92 31.61
C ALA A 367 -12.26 -1.74 32.39
N THR A 368 -11.51 -2.82 32.61
CA THR A 368 -10.23 -2.80 33.33
C THR A 368 -9.06 -3.07 32.39
N ALA A 369 -7.94 -2.39 32.64
CA ALA A 369 -6.68 -2.70 31.98
C ALA A 369 -6.22 -4.11 32.37
N ASN A 370 -6.13 -5.01 31.39
CA ASN A 370 -5.62 -6.38 31.58
C ASN A 370 -4.38 -6.61 30.70
N ALA A 371 -3.45 -5.66 30.79
CA ALA A 371 -2.19 -5.67 30.08
C ALA A 371 -1.04 -5.35 31.03
N GLU A 372 0.13 -5.94 30.77
CA GLU A 372 1.38 -5.47 31.36
C GLU A 372 1.79 -4.19 30.64
N PHE A 373 1.88 -3.07 31.36
CA PHE A 373 2.26 -1.78 30.79
C PHE A 373 3.58 -1.28 31.41
N THR A 374 4.57 -1.04 30.55
CA THR A 374 5.85 -0.44 30.93
C THR A 374 6.08 0.85 30.15
N PHE A 375 6.31 1.95 30.87
CA PHE A 375 6.76 3.22 30.32
C PHE A 375 8.13 3.57 30.92
N GLY A 376 9.20 3.08 30.28
CA GLY A 376 10.56 3.14 30.79
C GLY A 376 11.21 4.53 30.70
N GLY A 377 12.52 4.63 30.96
CA GLY A 377 13.31 5.86 30.77
C GLY A 377 13.39 6.80 31.97
N GLY A 378 14.58 7.37 32.22
CA GLY A 378 14.86 8.23 33.39
C GLY A 378 14.36 9.68 33.28
N SER A 379 13.83 10.09 32.13
CA SER A 379 13.31 11.45 31.87
C SER A 379 11.89 11.46 31.32
N SER A 380 11.14 10.38 31.58
CA SER A 380 9.79 10.18 31.10
C SER A 380 8.76 11.00 31.90
N SER A 381 7.75 11.54 31.22
CA SER A 381 6.68 12.29 31.87
C SER A 381 5.33 12.04 31.20
N ILE A 382 4.30 11.87 32.02
CA ILE A 382 2.92 11.70 31.59
C ILE A 382 2.09 12.78 32.27
N SER A 383 1.54 13.68 31.47
CA SER A 383 0.70 14.79 31.92
C SER A 383 -0.60 14.83 31.13
N GLY A 384 -1.72 14.82 31.84
CA GLY A 384 -3.01 15.20 31.31
C GLY A 384 -3.57 16.39 32.08
N ILE A 385 -4.40 17.19 31.41
CA ILE A 385 -5.06 18.38 31.99
C ILE A 385 -6.02 17.95 33.11
N THR A 386 -6.84 16.94 32.86
CA THR A 386 -7.75 16.36 33.86
C THR A 386 -7.01 15.35 34.73
N ALA A 387 -6.23 14.45 34.12
CA ALA A 387 -5.49 13.44 34.85
C ALA A 387 -4.26 12.96 34.09
N SER A 388 -3.11 12.86 34.76
CA SER A 388 -1.96 12.10 34.22
C SER A 388 -2.28 10.61 34.08
N LEU A 389 -3.03 10.07 35.03
CA LEU A 389 -3.47 8.68 35.06
C LEU A 389 -4.93 8.64 35.50
N ASP A 390 -5.81 8.09 34.66
CA ASP A 390 -7.20 7.82 35.03
C ASP A 390 -7.39 6.32 35.29
N ALA A 391 -7.53 5.99 36.57
CA ALA A 391 -7.78 4.65 37.08
C ALA A 391 -9.12 4.56 37.81
N ARG A 392 -10.03 5.54 37.63
CA ARG A 392 -11.31 5.55 38.35
C ARG A 392 -12.06 4.25 38.06
N GLU A 393 -12.39 3.54 39.15
CA GLU A 393 -13.08 2.24 39.17
C GLU A 393 -12.33 1.09 38.45
N HIS A 394 -11.00 1.16 38.41
CA HIS A 394 -10.16 -0.02 38.16
C HIS A 394 -10.42 -1.08 39.23
N ASN A 395 -11.21 -2.11 38.92
CA ASN A 395 -11.36 -3.26 39.79
C ASN A 395 -10.05 -4.07 39.76
N GLU A 396 -9.43 -4.30 40.91
CA GLU A 396 -8.35 -5.29 41.04
C GLU A 396 -8.90 -6.65 40.58
N GLY A 397 -8.34 -7.18 39.49
CA GLY A 397 -8.65 -8.50 38.95
C GLY A 397 -7.72 -9.56 39.51
#